data_AF-A0A2N1M669-F1
#
_entry.id   AF-A0A2N1M669-F1
#
_cell.length_a   1.000
_cell.length_b   1.000
_cell.length_c   1.000
_cell.angle_alpha   90.00
_cell.angle_beta   90.00
_cell.angle_gamma   90.00
#
_symmetry.space_group_name_H-M   'P 1'
#
loop_
_entity.id
_entity.type
_entity.pdbx_description
1 polymer ?
#
loop_
_entity_poly.entity_id
_entity_poly.type
_entity_poly.pdbx_seq_one_letter_code
_entity_poly.pdbx_strand_id
1 'polypeptide(L)'
;MKEHLLYYLAHQTRKVYLNAQFNANLLALDEKTALFLVDYKMKILPKTARETKSDWFGKKGWSLHSILVYTTIPTSTKLQVQAFDHWSPDTRQDSWFTATSLHAVLETLDSRPESVIIMSDNGGHYHNADLMMIMAFWPKWYNVKVKKWVFLEAGEAKTAIDSHHAQISHAINRYVRLGFDIQTGKDIENAIQDIRGTSVAQLVPNRDRGSGSNTLPGNSNWFEWQWPTSGDFEGCILARSIPNLGPWTTFTPTQLEKLQKREIEKPNPNISTPTISNSNWEIPPPNSERIELNGKENKEELVINLEKKLNKEVERKKLEPERIVGVLVDVTNSQTIRCDVKEVYPLQIGWALKENQKFGKKGAGKRMTNQVRALLEGYFMAGNADKSNRYTAQNMQRELEKCAQEGEIDKDDVSKVITIQNWISKTTREHREEAATRVLNYNNL
;
A
#
# COMPACT_ATOMS: atom_id res chain seq x y z
N MET A 1 9.09 23.11 14.51
CA MET A 1 7.64 23.04 14.80
C MET A 1 6.79 23.37 13.58
N LYS A 2 6.90 24.57 12.97
CA LYS A 2 6.17 25.00 11.77
C LYS A 2 6.21 24.00 10.60
N GLU A 3 7.37 23.45 10.26
CA GLU A 3 7.48 22.50 9.14
C GLU A 3 6.83 21.14 9.44
N HIS A 4 6.86 20.67 10.70
CA HIS A 4 6.17 19.45 11.12
C HIS A 4 4.65 19.63 11.12
N LEU A 5 4.17 20.82 11.51
CA LEU A 5 2.76 21.17 11.44
C LEU A 5 2.27 21.19 9.98
N LEU A 6 3.03 21.84 9.08
CA LEU A 6 2.73 21.84 7.65
C LEU A 6 2.72 20.41 7.07
N TYR A 7 3.69 19.59 7.46
CA TYR A 7 3.74 18.18 7.08
C TYR A 7 2.49 17.41 7.53
N TYR A 8 2.04 17.61 8.78
CA TYR A 8 0.84 17.00 9.32
C TYR A 8 -0.42 17.47 8.57
N LEU A 9 -0.59 18.78 8.39
CA LEU A 9 -1.72 19.35 7.65
C LEU A 9 -1.77 18.85 6.20
N ALA A 10 -0.61 18.72 5.56
CA ALA A 10 -0.51 18.23 4.18
C ALA A 10 -0.94 16.76 4.10
N HIS A 11 -0.53 15.95 5.08
CA HIS A 11 -0.97 14.56 5.19
C HIS A 11 -2.48 14.46 5.44
N GLN A 12 -3.04 15.23 6.37
CA GLN A 12 -4.49 15.23 6.64
C GLN A 12 -5.30 15.66 5.41
N THR A 13 -4.84 16.69 4.69
CA THR A 13 -5.51 17.18 3.48
C THR A 13 -5.51 16.12 2.37
N ARG A 14 -4.36 15.51 2.10
CA ARG A 14 -4.27 14.41 1.12
C ARG A 14 -5.12 13.21 1.54
N LYS A 15 -5.11 12.86 2.82
CA LYS A 15 -5.92 11.77 3.39
C LYS A 15 -7.42 11.99 3.10
N VAL A 16 -7.96 13.16 3.45
CA VAL A 16 -9.38 13.49 3.17
C VAL A 16 -9.70 13.41 1.68
N TYR A 17 -8.83 13.99 0.83
CA TYR A 17 -9.04 13.99 -0.62
C TYR A 17 -9.00 12.58 -1.24
N LEU A 18 -8.00 11.79 -0.89
CA LEU A 18 -7.84 10.42 -1.41
C LEU A 18 -8.95 9.49 -0.92
N ASN A 19 -9.44 9.69 0.30
CA ASN A 19 -10.61 8.96 0.81
C ASN A 19 -11.85 9.23 -0.03
N ALA A 20 -12.08 10.49 -0.44
CA ALA A 20 -13.19 10.83 -1.33
C ALA A 20 -13.09 10.13 -2.69
N GLN A 21 -11.87 9.79 -3.16
CA GLN A 21 -11.67 9.07 -4.42
C GLN A 21 -12.21 7.64 -4.37
N PHE A 22 -12.17 6.96 -3.22
CA PHE A 22 -12.73 5.61 -3.09
C PHE A 22 -14.23 5.63 -3.39
N ASN A 23 -14.98 6.50 -2.71
CA ASN A 23 -16.42 6.64 -2.92
C ASN A 23 -16.74 7.15 -4.33
N ALA A 24 -15.96 8.09 -4.87
CA ALA A 24 -16.15 8.58 -6.23
C ALA A 24 -15.97 7.46 -7.28
N ASN A 25 -14.97 6.59 -7.09
CA ASN A 25 -14.77 5.46 -7.98
C ASN A 25 -15.88 4.43 -7.87
N LEU A 26 -16.39 4.14 -6.66
CA LEU A 26 -17.54 3.24 -6.48
C LEU A 26 -18.81 3.78 -7.16
N LEU A 27 -19.07 5.09 -7.08
CA LEU A 27 -20.22 5.73 -7.74
C LEU A 27 -20.12 5.76 -9.26
N ALA A 28 -18.89 5.74 -9.79
CA ALA A 28 -18.61 5.75 -11.22
C ALA A 28 -18.45 4.33 -11.82
N LEU A 29 -18.68 3.27 -11.03
CA LEU A 29 -18.63 1.90 -11.54
C LEU A 29 -19.78 1.63 -12.52
N ASP A 30 -19.44 0.94 -13.60
CA ASP A 30 -20.37 0.42 -14.60
C ASP A 30 -20.40 -1.12 -14.56
N GLU A 31 -21.19 -1.75 -15.43
CA GLU A 31 -21.31 -3.22 -15.51
C GLU A 31 -20.05 -3.92 -16.05
N LYS A 32 -19.15 -3.16 -16.68
CA LYS A 32 -17.95 -3.66 -17.35
C LYS A 32 -16.69 -3.47 -16.51
N THR A 33 -16.81 -2.74 -15.39
CA THR A 33 -15.68 -2.30 -14.56
C THR A 33 -15.83 -2.87 -13.16
N ALA A 34 -14.76 -3.47 -12.66
CA ALA A 34 -14.66 -3.84 -11.25
C ALA A 34 -13.69 -2.90 -10.51
N LEU A 35 -13.96 -2.64 -9.22
CA LEU A 35 -12.99 -1.98 -8.33
C LEU A 35 -12.35 -3.02 -7.41
N PHE A 36 -11.02 -3.10 -7.41
CA PHE A 36 -10.25 -3.98 -6.54
C PHE A 36 -9.61 -3.15 -5.43
N LEU A 37 -10.08 -3.34 -4.19
CA LEU A 37 -9.43 -2.77 -3.01
C LEU A 37 -8.53 -3.83 -2.40
N VAL A 38 -7.22 -3.57 -2.33
CA VAL A 38 -6.22 -4.57 -1.93
C VAL A 38 -5.47 -4.17 -0.66
N ASP A 39 -5.26 -5.13 0.23
CA ASP A 39 -4.46 -4.94 1.43
C ASP A 39 -3.84 -6.24 1.97
N TYR A 40 -2.69 -6.10 2.63
CA TYR A 40 -2.11 -7.14 3.48
C TYR A 40 -2.62 -7.02 4.91
N LYS A 41 -3.10 -8.14 5.44
CA LYS A 41 -3.34 -8.25 6.87
C LYS A 41 -2.01 -8.42 7.60
N MET A 42 -1.97 -7.96 8.86
CA MET A 42 -0.91 -8.40 9.79
C MET A 42 -0.79 -9.93 9.79
N LYS A 43 0.46 -10.43 9.87
CA LYS A 43 0.75 -11.87 9.82
C LYS A 43 -0.11 -12.63 10.83
N ILE A 44 -0.72 -13.72 10.38
CA ILE A 44 -1.45 -14.64 11.25
C ILE A 44 -0.41 -15.52 11.93
N LEU A 45 -0.35 -15.47 13.25
CA LEU A 45 0.54 -16.33 14.03
C LEU A 45 -0.20 -17.61 14.43
N PRO A 46 0.52 -18.74 14.59
CA PRO A 46 -0.07 -19.93 15.18
C PRO A 46 -0.56 -19.63 16.59
N LYS A 47 -1.74 -20.15 16.92
CA LYS A 47 -2.44 -19.95 18.21
C LYS A 47 -3.03 -21.27 18.65
N THR A 48 -2.90 -21.60 19.92
CA THR A 48 -3.59 -22.77 20.49
C THR A 48 -4.66 -22.34 21.49
N ALA A 49 -5.71 -23.14 21.63
CA ALA A 49 -6.78 -22.90 22.60
C ALA A 49 -6.27 -23.00 24.05
N ARG A 50 -5.23 -23.80 24.26
CA ARG A 50 -4.50 -23.93 25.52
C ARG A 50 -3.04 -23.59 25.26
N GLU A 51 -2.66 -22.36 25.56
CA GLU A 51 -1.32 -21.85 25.30
C GLU A 51 -0.62 -21.56 26.63
N THR A 52 0.57 -22.13 26.84
CA THR A 52 1.38 -21.84 28.03
C THR A 52 2.32 -20.67 27.76
N LYS A 53 2.70 -19.90 28.80
CA LYS A 53 3.58 -18.71 28.64
C LYS A 53 4.93 -19.03 27.98
N SER A 54 5.39 -20.29 28.00
CA SER A 54 6.66 -20.74 27.40
C SER A 54 6.60 -20.88 25.87
N ASP A 55 5.41 -20.94 25.26
CA ASP A 55 5.26 -21.21 23.83
C ASP A 55 5.33 -19.93 22.95
N TRP A 56 5.64 -18.78 23.53
CA TRP A 56 5.47 -17.47 22.88
C TRP A 56 6.57 -17.09 21.88
N PHE A 57 7.72 -17.78 21.85
CA PHE A 57 8.91 -17.27 21.17
C PHE A 57 9.15 -17.88 19.77
N GLY A 58 9.18 -17.03 18.74
CA GLY A 58 9.75 -17.36 17.43
C GLY A 58 8.84 -18.08 16.43
N LYS A 59 7.50 -18.03 16.59
CA LYS A 59 6.58 -18.70 15.64
C LYS A 59 6.60 -18.04 14.26
N LYS A 60 6.84 -18.84 13.20
CA LYS A 60 6.69 -18.41 11.80
C LYS A 60 5.20 -18.30 11.47
N GLY A 61 4.71 -17.08 11.26
CA GLY A 61 3.34 -16.83 10.85
C GLY A 61 3.11 -16.98 9.35
N TRP A 62 1.84 -16.86 8.94
CA TRP A 62 1.41 -16.82 7.54
C TRP A 62 1.17 -15.39 7.08
N SER A 63 1.50 -15.11 5.82
CA SER A 63 1.03 -13.90 5.15
C SER A 63 -0.42 -14.09 4.74
N LEU A 64 -1.22 -13.02 4.79
CA LEU A 64 -2.55 -12.98 4.23
C LEU A 64 -2.70 -11.69 3.41
N HIS A 65 -3.07 -11.83 2.14
CA HIS A 65 -3.41 -10.72 1.25
C HIS A 65 -4.88 -10.83 0.86
N SER A 66 -5.61 -9.76 1.08
CA SER A 66 -7.04 -9.67 0.82
C SER A 66 -7.29 -8.75 -0.37
N ILE A 67 -8.20 -9.16 -1.24
CA ILE A 67 -8.67 -8.36 -2.37
C ILE A 67 -10.20 -8.32 -2.28
N LEU A 68 -10.75 -7.14 -2.00
CA LEU A 68 -12.19 -6.90 -2.12
C LEU A 68 -12.50 -6.45 -3.54
N VAL A 69 -13.29 -7.25 -4.25
CA VAL A 69 -13.77 -6.98 -5.60
C VAL A 69 -15.18 -6.41 -5.52
N TYR A 70 -15.36 -5.19 -5.98
CA TYR A 70 -16.65 -4.52 -6.10
C TYR A 70 -17.11 -4.55 -7.55
N THR A 71 -18.33 -5.03 -7.76
CA THR A 71 -19.00 -5.04 -9.07
C THR A 71 -20.42 -4.47 -8.93
N THR A 72 -20.94 -3.95 -10.03
CA THR A 72 -22.35 -3.55 -10.10
C THR A 72 -23.21 -4.79 -10.36
N ILE A 73 -24.45 -4.74 -9.86
CA ILE A 73 -25.47 -5.75 -10.13
C ILE A 73 -26.44 -5.12 -11.13
N PRO A 74 -26.62 -5.66 -12.36
CA PRO A 74 -27.40 -5.01 -13.42
C PRO A 74 -28.83 -4.60 -13.02
N THR A 75 -29.43 -5.30 -12.05
CA THR A 75 -30.81 -5.12 -11.61
C THR A 75 -30.96 -4.47 -10.23
N SER A 76 -29.86 -4.09 -9.57
CA SER A 76 -29.88 -3.57 -8.20
C SER A 76 -29.11 -2.26 -8.10
N THR A 77 -29.56 -1.39 -7.20
CA THR A 77 -28.83 -0.17 -6.85
C THR A 77 -27.64 -0.45 -5.94
N LYS A 78 -27.50 -1.69 -5.45
CA LYS A 78 -26.41 -2.13 -4.58
C LYS A 78 -25.20 -2.61 -5.37
N LEU A 79 -24.06 -2.59 -4.70
CA LEU A 79 -22.82 -3.16 -5.18
C LEU A 79 -22.66 -4.56 -4.59
N GLN A 80 -22.22 -5.50 -5.42
CA GLN A 80 -21.75 -6.80 -4.95
C GLN A 80 -20.29 -6.67 -4.51
N VAL A 81 -19.95 -7.30 -3.39
CA VAL A 81 -18.59 -7.39 -2.88
C VAL A 81 -18.21 -8.87 -2.79
N GLN A 82 -17.04 -9.21 -3.30
CA GLN A 82 -16.42 -10.53 -3.10
C GLN A 82 -15.04 -10.34 -2.48
N ALA A 83 -14.78 -11.02 -1.37
CA ALA A 83 -13.50 -10.98 -0.69
C ALA A 83 -12.67 -12.20 -1.07
N PHE A 84 -11.48 -11.99 -1.62
CA PHE A 84 -10.53 -13.05 -1.93
C PHE A 84 -9.34 -12.97 -0.98
N ASP A 85 -9.27 -13.93 -0.06
CA ASP A 85 -8.26 -14.02 0.99
C ASP A 85 -7.23 -15.09 0.64
N HIS A 86 -6.04 -14.64 0.24
CA HIS A 86 -4.93 -15.51 -0.13
C HIS A 86 -3.95 -15.63 1.02
N TRP A 87 -3.91 -16.78 1.68
CA TRP A 87 -2.91 -17.05 2.71
C TRP A 87 -1.70 -17.75 2.11
N SER A 88 -0.52 -17.56 2.73
CA SER A 88 0.70 -18.21 2.24
C SER A 88 1.68 -18.53 3.36
N PRO A 89 2.38 -19.69 3.29
CA PRO A 89 3.55 -19.95 4.13
C PRO A 89 4.76 -19.11 3.70
N ASP A 90 4.74 -18.56 2.48
CA ASP A 90 5.71 -17.56 2.05
C ASP A 90 5.36 -16.22 2.69
N THR A 91 6.23 -15.78 3.60
CA THR A 91 5.97 -14.56 4.37
C THR A 91 6.48 -13.29 3.71
N ARG A 92 7.04 -13.38 2.49
CA ARG A 92 7.59 -12.26 1.73
C ARG A 92 6.47 -11.48 1.05
N GLN A 93 6.06 -10.39 1.68
CA GLN A 93 5.12 -9.41 1.13
C GLN A 93 5.85 -8.48 0.17
N ASP A 94 5.69 -8.69 -1.14
CA ASP A 94 6.31 -7.88 -2.19
C ASP A 94 5.43 -7.72 -3.43
N SER A 95 5.96 -7.04 -4.43
CA SER A 95 5.27 -6.77 -5.69
C SER A 95 4.89 -8.05 -6.43
N TRP A 96 5.71 -9.10 -6.34
CA TRP A 96 5.39 -10.35 -7.01
C TRP A 96 4.23 -11.08 -6.37
N PHE A 97 4.24 -11.18 -5.02
CA PHE A 97 3.13 -11.78 -4.29
C PHE A 97 1.82 -11.06 -4.64
N THR A 98 1.87 -9.73 -4.69
CA THR A 98 0.71 -8.90 -5.05
C THR A 98 0.23 -9.19 -6.48
N ALA A 99 1.12 -9.18 -7.47
CA ALA A 99 0.76 -9.50 -8.86
C ALA A 99 0.17 -10.91 -9.00
N THR A 100 0.72 -11.85 -8.24
CA THR A 100 0.29 -13.25 -8.18
C THR A 100 -1.09 -13.39 -7.56
N SER A 101 -1.37 -12.65 -6.48
CA SER A 101 -2.67 -12.64 -5.82
C SER A 101 -3.75 -12.02 -6.71
N LEU A 102 -3.41 -10.94 -7.43
CA LEU A 102 -4.31 -10.35 -8.42
C LEU A 102 -4.59 -11.31 -9.59
N HIS A 103 -3.57 -12.03 -10.08
CA HIS A 103 -3.73 -13.09 -11.07
C HIS A 103 -4.72 -14.16 -10.58
N ALA A 104 -4.55 -14.65 -9.35
CA ALA A 104 -5.43 -15.67 -8.76
C ALA A 104 -6.90 -15.22 -8.74
N VAL A 105 -7.17 -13.95 -8.40
CA VAL A 105 -8.54 -13.39 -8.44
C VAL A 105 -9.10 -13.42 -9.86
N LEU A 106 -8.34 -12.95 -10.87
CA LEU A 106 -8.83 -12.93 -12.26
C LEU A 106 -9.12 -14.33 -12.83
N GLU A 107 -8.38 -15.34 -12.40
CA GLU A 107 -8.61 -16.73 -12.81
C GLU A 107 -9.78 -17.37 -12.04
N THR A 108 -10.16 -16.84 -10.87
CA THR A 108 -11.25 -17.36 -10.03
C THR A 108 -12.61 -16.69 -10.28
N LEU A 109 -12.63 -15.45 -10.77
CA LEU A 109 -13.89 -14.74 -11.05
C LEU A 109 -14.73 -15.47 -12.11
N ASP A 110 -16.01 -15.70 -11.81
CA ASP A 110 -16.97 -16.34 -12.74
C ASP A 110 -17.03 -15.63 -14.09
N SER A 111 -17.02 -14.29 -14.07
CA SER A 111 -16.95 -13.44 -15.25
C SER A 111 -15.88 -12.39 -15.04
N ARG A 112 -14.91 -12.34 -15.96
CA ARG A 112 -13.86 -11.33 -15.94
C ARG A 112 -14.43 -9.98 -16.35
N PRO A 113 -14.12 -8.90 -15.61
CA PRO A 113 -14.52 -7.56 -16.02
C PRO A 113 -13.72 -7.13 -17.25
N GLU A 114 -14.29 -6.30 -18.12
CA GLU A 114 -13.55 -5.71 -19.25
C GLU A 114 -12.45 -4.77 -18.76
N SER A 115 -12.66 -4.13 -17.61
CA SER A 115 -11.68 -3.24 -17.01
C SER A 115 -11.69 -3.23 -15.48
N VAL A 116 -10.58 -2.80 -14.89
CA VAL A 116 -10.43 -2.72 -13.43
C VAL A 116 -9.89 -1.37 -12.98
N ILE A 117 -10.33 -0.94 -11.80
CA ILE A 117 -9.76 0.15 -11.02
C ILE A 117 -9.16 -0.49 -9.76
N ILE A 118 -7.87 -0.29 -9.53
CA ILE A 118 -7.19 -0.86 -8.35
C ILE A 118 -6.95 0.25 -7.33
N MET A 119 -7.18 -0.04 -6.05
CA MET A 119 -6.91 0.88 -4.95
C MET A 119 -6.17 0.13 -3.83
N SER A 120 -5.11 0.73 -3.31
CA SER A 120 -4.30 0.15 -2.23
C SER A 120 -3.74 1.24 -1.32
N ASP A 121 -3.09 0.88 -0.21
CA ASP A 121 -2.26 1.88 0.48
C ASP A 121 -0.97 2.15 -0.29
N ASN A 122 -0.24 3.15 0.19
CA ASN A 122 1.09 3.51 -0.27
C ASN A 122 2.20 2.62 0.35
N GLY A 123 1.92 1.33 0.54
CA GLY A 123 2.86 0.29 0.98
C GLY A 123 3.91 0.01 -0.08
N GLY A 124 5.16 -0.25 0.35
CA GLY A 124 6.28 -0.49 -0.57
C GLY A 124 6.14 -1.76 -1.43
N HIS A 125 5.28 -2.69 -1.01
CA HIS A 125 4.94 -3.90 -1.76
C HIS A 125 3.98 -3.63 -2.93
N TYR A 126 3.16 -2.56 -2.88
CA TYR A 126 2.38 -2.09 -4.02
C TYR A 126 3.16 -1.09 -4.87
N HIS A 127 3.93 -0.23 -4.22
CA HIS A 127 4.62 0.88 -4.86
C HIS A 127 5.97 0.47 -5.48
N ASN A 128 5.92 -0.36 -6.52
CA ASN A 128 7.10 -0.97 -7.14
C ASN A 128 7.05 -0.90 -8.68
N ALA A 129 8.19 -0.66 -9.32
CA ALA A 129 8.32 -0.57 -10.77
C ALA A 129 7.88 -1.86 -11.48
N ASP A 130 8.26 -3.04 -10.97
CA ASP A 130 7.82 -4.33 -11.52
C ASP A 130 6.30 -4.39 -11.57
N LEU A 131 5.62 -4.00 -10.49
CA LEU A 131 4.16 -4.09 -10.42
C LEU A 131 3.50 -3.15 -11.43
N MET A 132 3.99 -1.92 -11.55
CA MET A 132 3.47 -0.95 -12.51
C MET A 132 3.69 -1.41 -13.96
N MET A 133 4.83 -2.06 -14.24
CA MET A 133 5.10 -2.63 -15.57
C MET A 133 4.25 -3.87 -15.84
N ILE A 134 4.06 -4.77 -14.86
CA ILE A 134 3.18 -5.95 -14.96
C ILE A 134 1.75 -5.53 -15.35
N MET A 135 1.22 -4.45 -14.77
CA MET A 135 -0.13 -3.96 -15.10
C MET A 135 -0.29 -3.61 -16.58
N ALA A 136 0.77 -3.16 -17.26
CA ALA A 136 0.73 -2.86 -18.70
C ALA A 136 0.48 -4.09 -19.57
N PHE A 137 0.80 -5.30 -19.08
CA PHE A 137 0.61 -6.55 -19.80
C PHE A 137 -0.75 -7.21 -19.55
N TRP A 138 -1.55 -6.71 -18.60
CA TRP A 138 -2.87 -7.27 -18.30
C TRP A 138 -3.85 -7.32 -19.49
N PRO A 139 -3.92 -6.29 -20.36
CA PRO A 139 -4.74 -6.37 -21.56
C PRO A 139 -4.36 -7.56 -22.44
N LYS A 140 -3.05 -7.83 -22.58
CA LYS A 140 -2.54 -8.96 -23.37
C LYS A 140 -2.76 -10.31 -22.68
N TRP A 141 -2.56 -10.40 -21.37
CA TRP A 141 -2.58 -11.67 -20.63
C TRP A 141 -3.96 -12.15 -20.21
N TYR A 142 -4.89 -11.22 -19.97
CA TYR A 142 -6.20 -11.50 -19.39
C TYR A 142 -7.35 -10.92 -20.20
N ASN A 143 -7.08 -10.11 -21.23
CA ASN A 143 -8.09 -9.30 -21.90
C ASN A 143 -8.82 -8.34 -20.93
N VAL A 144 -8.10 -7.84 -19.91
CA VAL A 144 -8.62 -6.92 -18.90
C VAL A 144 -7.82 -5.63 -18.93
N LYS A 145 -8.50 -4.49 -19.08
CA LYS A 145 -7.85 -3.17 -19.08
C LYS A 145 -7.69 -2.63 -17.67
N VAL A 146 -6.47 -2.28 -17.27
CA VAL A 146 -6.26 -1.57 -15.99
C VAL A 146 -6.47 -0.07 -16.22
N LYS A 147 -7.66 0.43 -15.87
CA LYS A 147 -8.02 1.85 -16.07
C LYS A 147 -7.13 2.76 -15.23
N LYS A 148 -7.01 2.46 -13.95
CA LYS A 148 -6.11 3.17 -13.04
C LYS A 148 -5.78 2.38 -11.78
N TRP A 149 -4.65 2.69 -11.18
CA TRP A 149 -4.28 2.29 -9.82
C TRP A 149 -4.11 3.54 -8.96
N VAL A 150 -4.89 3.67 -7.90
CA VAL A 150 -4.85 4.80 -6.97
C VAL A 150 -4.27 4.36 -5.62
N PHE A 151 -3.24 5.06 -5.16
CA PHE A 151 -2.68 4.88 -3.83
C PHE A 151 -3.39 5.76 -2.82
N LEU A 152 -3.59 5.22 -1.63
CA LEU A 152 -4.21 5.90 -0.51
C LEU A 152 -3.16 6.28 0.53
N GLU A 153 -3.38 7.39 1.25
CA GLU A 153 -2.52 7.75 2.38
C GLU A 153 -2.71 6.75 3.52
N ALA A 154 -1.66 6.57 4.31
CA ALA A 154 -1.71 5.66 5.45
C ALA A 154 -2.76 6.12 6.47
N GLY A 155 -3.57 5.17 6.96
CA GLY A 155 -4.36 5.35 8.17
C GLY A 155 -5.76 5.96 8.03
N GLU A 156 -6.47 5.82 6.89
CA GLU A 156 -7.97 5.88 6.91
C GLU A 156 -8.77 5.62 5.60
N ALA A 157 -8.19 5.09 4.54
CA ALA A 157 -8.94 4.93 3.29
C ALA A 157 -9.55 3.53 3.06
N LYS A 158 -9.22 2.60 3.96
CA LYS A 158 -9.42 1.16 3.80
C LYS A 158 -10.50 0.62 4.73
N THR A 159 -11.46 1.44 5.15
CA THR A 159 -12.43 1.06 6.19
C THR A 159 -13.12 -0.28 5.93
N ALA A 160 -13.48 -0.58 4.69
CA ALA A 160 -14.12 -1.86 4.34
C ALA A 160 -13.16 -3.06 4.44
N ILE A 161 -11.93 -2.95 3.91
CA ILE A 161 -10.95 -4.05 3.97
C ILE A 161 -10.33 -4.20 5.37
N ASP A 162 -10.13 -3.09 6.09
CA ASP A 162 -9.74 -3.09 7.50
C ASP A 162 -10.83 -3.72 8.37
N SER A 163 -12.10 -3.42 8.08
CA SER A 163 -13.25 -4.06 8.74
C SER A 163 -13.28 -5.56 8.43
N HIS A 164 -13.07 -5.96 7.17
CA HIS A 164 -12.94 -7.36 6.78
C HIS A 164 -11.79 -8.05 7.56
N HIS A 165 -10.63 -7.42 7.64
CA HIS A 165 -9.50 -7.93 8.44
C HIS A 165 -9.84 -8.04 9.92
N ALA A 166 -10.64 -7.13 10.48
CA ALA A 166 -11.13 -7.24 11.84
C ALA A 166 -12.08 -8.45 11.99
N GLN A 167 -12.97 -8.69 11.04
CA GLN A 167 -13.84 -9.88 11.01
C GLN A 167 -13.00 -11.17 10.97
N ILE A 168 -11.97 -11.23 10.13
CA ILE A 168 -10.99 -12.34 10.10
C ILE A 168 -10.34 -12.54 11.48
N SER A 169 -9.88 -11.47 12.13
CA SER A 169 -9.31 -11.56 13.49
C SER A 169 -10.32 -12.13 14.49
N HIS A 170 -11.58 -11.68 14.43
CA HIS A 170 -12.65 -12.16 15.30
C HIS A 170 -12.99 -13.63 15.04
N ALA A 171 -13.08 -14.04 13.78
CA ALA A 171 -13.36 -15.41 13.37
C ALA A 171 -12.26 -16.37 13.85
N ILE A 172 -10.98 -16.03 13.65
CA ILE A 172 -9.84 -16.79 14.18
C ILE A 172 -9.89 -16.87 15.71
N ASN A 173 -10.12 -15.76 16.40
CA ASN A 173 -10.20 -15.77 17.86
C ASN A 173 -11.40 -16.60 18.37
N ARG A 174 -12.53 -16.59 17.66
CA ARG A 174 -13.70 -17.44 17.98
C ARG A 174 -13.37 -18.92 17.77
N TYR A 175 -12.74 -19.27 16.66
CA TYR A 175 -12.29 -20.62 16.36
C TYR A 175 -11.40 -21.17 17.49
N VAL A 176 -10.44 -20.36 17.94
CA VAL A 176 -9.58 -20.73 19.09
C VAL A 176 -10.36 -20.87 20.40
N ARG A 177 -11.32 -19.97 20.68
CA ARG A 177 -12.17 -20.06 21.89
C ARG A 177 -13.07 -21.29 21.92
N LEU A 178 -13.41 -21.83 20.76
CA LEU A 178 -14.18 -23.08 20.64
C LEU A 178 -13.32 -24.33 20.88
N GLY A 179 -12.03 -24.18 21.17
CA GLY A 179 -11.13 -25.28 21.49
C GLY A 179 -10.29 -25.77 20.31
N PHE A 180 -10.38 -25.14 19.14
CA PHE A 180 -9.56 -25.46 17.98
C PHE A 180 -8.22 -24.72 18.00
N ASP A 181 -7.23 -25.23 17.28
CA ASP A 181 -5.92 -24.59 17.15
C ASP A 181 -5.71 -24.06 15.72
N ILE A 182 -4.86 -23.04 15.59
CA ILE A 182 -4.30 -22.57 14.33
C ILE A 182 -2.84 -23.04 14.27
N GLN A 183 -2.57 -24.16 13.62
CA GLN A 183 -1.21 -24.73 13.48
C GLN A 183 -0.77 -24.84 12.02
N THR A 184 -1.73 -24.92 11.11
CA THR A 184 -1.54 -25.01 9.67
C THR A 184 -2.33 -23.91 8.96
N GLY A 185 -2.01 -23.64 7.70
CA GLY A 185 -2.83 -22.70 6.93
C GLY A 185 -4.23 -23.23 6.62
N LYS A 186 -4.45 -24.55 6.65
CA LYS A 186 -5.80 -25.13 6.52
C LYS A 186 -6.69 -24.76 7.71
N ASP A 187 -6.11 -24.62 8.89
CA ASP A 187 -6.85 -24.13 10.07
C ASP A 187 -7.29 -22.67 9.90
N ILE A 188 -6.49 -21.86 9.19
CA ILE A 188 -6.88 -20.49 8.82
C ILE A 188 -8.10 -20.56 7.91
N GLU A 189 -8.07 -21.36 6.83
CA GLU A 189 -9.22 -21.54 5.93
C GLU A 189 -10.47 -21.94 6.70
N ASN A 190 -10.38 -22.98 7.54
CA ASN A 190 -11.50 -23.46 8.33
C ASN A 190 -12.07 -22.37 9.26
N ALA A 191 -11.20 -21.53 9.83
CA ALA A 191 -11.60 -20.47 10.75
C ALA A 191 -12.32 -19.30 10.06
N ILE A 192 -12.08 -19.06 8.75
CA ILE A 192 -12.53 -17.83 8.07
C ILE A 192 -13.39 -18.06 6.83
N GLN A 193 -13.54 -19.30 6.35
CA GLN A 193 -14.33 -19.65 5.16
C GLN A 193 -15.81 -19.26 5.25
N ASP A 194 -16.37 -19.15 6.45
CA ASP A 194 -17.78 -18.79 6.68
C ASP A 194 -18.03 -17.28 6.76
N ILE A 195 -16.99 -16.45 6.56
CA ILE A 195 -17.18 -15.01 6.43
C ILE A 195 -17.97 -14.72 5.14
N ARG A 196 -18.97 -13.86 5.24
CA ARG A 196 -19.89 -13.54 4.14
C ARG A 196 -19.13 -12.96 2.94
N GLY A 197 -19.42 -13.47 1.75
CA GLY A 197 -18.79 -13.05 0.50
C GLY A 197 -17.32 -13.44 0.38
N THR A 198 -16.78 -14.28 1.27
CA THR A 198 -15.36 -14.62 1.31
C THR A 198 -15.05 -15.93 0.59
N SER A 199 -13.97 -15.89 -0.19
CA SER A 199 -13.29 -17.02 -0.80
C SER A 199 -11.85 -17.05 -0.29
N VAL A 200 -11.44 -18.18 0.26
CA VAL A 200 -10.13 -18.36 0.89
C VAL A 200 -9.35 -19.41 0.13
N ALA A 201 -8.09 -19.12 -0.18
CA ALA A 201 -7.20 -20.07 -0.85
C ALA A 201 -5.76 -19.93 -0.37
N GLN A 202 -5.02 -21.03 -0.43
CA GLN A 202 -3.58 -21.02 -0.34
C GLN A 202 -2.99 -20.48 -1.64
N LEU A 203 -2.04 -19.56 -1.52
CA LEU A 203 -1.28 -19.02 -2.63
C LEU A 203 0.22 -19.20 -2.41
N VAL A 204 0.90 -19.87 -3.34
CA VAL A 204 2.36 -19.99 -3.33
C VAL A 204 2.91 -19.40 -4.64
N PRO A 205 3.51 -18.19 -4.60
CA PRO A 205 4.08 -17.57 -5.78
C PRO A 205 5.29 -18.35 -6.32
N ASN A 206 5.40 -18.45 -7.65
CA ASN A 206 6.61 -18.91 -8.30
C ASN A 206 7.71 -17.85 -8.17
N ARG A 207 8.73 -18.09 -7.32
CA ARG A 207 9.73 -17.06 -6.97
C ARG A 207 10.91 -16.96 -7.93
N ASP A 208 11.12 -17.96 -8.78
CA ASP A 208 12.16 -17.90 -9.79
C ASP A 208 11.75 -16.89 -10.88
N ARG A 209 12.49 -15.79 -10.97
CA ARG A 209 12.22 -14.64 -11.87
C ARG A 209 13.50 -13.97 -12.38
N GLY A 210 14.61 -14.69 -12.31
CA GLY A 210 15.92 -14.14 -12.67
C GLY A 210 16.40 -12.96 -11.81
N SER A 211 17.53 -12.39 -12.24
CA SER A 211 18.22 -11.30 -11.55
C SER A 211 17.73 -9.91 -12.01
N GLY A 212 18.26 -8.83 -11.42
CA GLY A 212 17.89 -7.45 -11.77
C GLY A 212 16.68 -6.89 -11.01
N SER A 213 16.48 -5.59 -11.07
CA SER A 213 15.35 -4.89 -10.47
C SER A 213 14.93 -3.75 -11.38
N ASN A 214 13.66 -3.72 -11.80
CA ASN A 214 13.16 -2.61 -12.61
C ASN A 214 13.09 -1.33 -11.76
N THR A 215 13.26 -0.19 -12.41
CA THR A 215 13.27 1.11 -11.74
C THR A 215 12.48 2.13 -12.54
N LEU A 216 11.45 2.72 -11.95
CA LEU A 216 10.74 3.86 -12.51
C LEU A 216 11.13 5.11 -11.72
N PRO A 217 11.69 6.15 -12.37
CA PRO A 217 12.03 7.41 -11.73
C PRO A 217 10.82 8.04 -11.02
N GLY A 218 11.06 8.54 -9.80
CA GLY A 218 10.04 9.24 -9.03
C GLY A 218 8.88 8.36 -8.55
N ASN A 219 8.96 7.02 -8.67
CA ASN A 219 7.89 6.08 -8.32
C ASN A 219 7.19 6.48 -7.01
N SER A 220 7.94 6.66 -5.93
CA SER A 220 7.41 7.02 -4.59
C SER A 220 6.61 8.33 -4.48
N ASN A 221 6.60 9.17 -5.51
CA ASN A 221 5.87 10.43 -5.54
C ASN A 221 4.48 10.32 -6.18
N TRP A 222 4.21 9.23 -6.92
CA TRP A 222 3.02 9.11 -7.76
C TRP A 222 1.88 8.40 -7.02
N PHE A 223 0.67 8.96 -7.05
CA PHE A 223 -0.51 8.40 -6.38
C PHE A 223 -1.55 7.84 -7.34
N GLU A 224 -1.46 8.17 -8.61
CA GLU A 224 -2.29 7.56 -9.62
C GLU A 224 -1.45 7.13 -10.81
N TRP A 225 -1.73 5.92 -11.26
CA TRP A 225 -1.16 5.31 -12.45
C TRP A 225 -2.26 4.93 -13.42
N GLN A 226 -2.01 5.08 -14.72
CA GLN A 226 -2.94 4.66 -15.78
C GLN A 226 -2.18 3.96 -16.92
N TRP A 227 -2.88 3.06 -17.60
CA TRP A 227 -2.36 2.28 -18.73
C TRP A 227 -3.30 2.42 -19.94
N PRO A 228 -3.19 3.54 -20.70
CA PRO A 228 -3.99 3.74 -21.89
C PRO A 228 -3.76 2.63 -22.92
N THR A 229 -4.85 2.08 -23.44
CA THR A 229 -4.84 1.01 -24.47
C THR A 229 -5.32 1.50 -25.83
N SER A 230 -5.50 2.81 -25.99
CA SER A 230 -5.95 3.45 -27.23
C SER A 230 -5.63 4.94 -27.18
N GLY A 231 -5.48 5.57 -28.35
CA GLY A 231 -5.24 7.01 -28.49
C GLY A 231 -3.75 7.37 -28.38
N ASP A 232 -3.45 8.66 -28.25
CA ASP A 232 -2.09 9.20 -28.37
C ASP A 232 -1.09 8.68 -27.32
N PHE A 233 -1.60 8.14 -26.20
CA PHE A 233 -0.80 7.58 -25.11
C PHE A 233 -0.82 6.04 -25.07
N GLU A 234 -1.28 5.39 -26.13
CA GLU A 234 -1.31 3.92 -26.21
C GLU A 234 0.08 3.32 -25.95
N GLY A 235 0.12 2.30 -25.09
CA GLY A 235 1.36 1.62 -24.69
C GLY A 235 2.24 2.41 -23.71
N CYS A 236 1.88 3.65 -23.37
CA CYS A 236 2.56 4.41 -22.33
C CYS A 236 2.06 4.00 -20.93
N ILE A 237 2.89 4.25 -19.91
CA ILE A 237 2.46 4.26 -18.51
C ILE A 237 2.38 5.72 -18.07
N LEU A 238 1.22 6.15 -17.58
CA LEU A 238 1.01 7.50 -17.07
C LEU A 238 1.03 7.49 -15.55
N ALA A 239 1.68 8.47 -14.93
CA ALA A 239 1.74 8.62 -13.48
C ALA A 239 1.52 10.09 -13.06
N ARG A 240 0.82 10.33 -11.96
CA ARG A 240 0.65 11.68 -11.39
C ARG A 240 0.65 11.69 -9.88
N SER A 241 1.00 12.83 -9.29
CA SER A 241 1.23 12.97 -7.84
C SER A 241 -0.06 13.06 -7.03
N ILE A 242 -1.17 13.48 -7.63
CA ILE A 242 -2.50 13.49 -6.99
C ILE A 242 -3.54 13.00 -8.00
N PRO A 243 -4.48 12.14 -7.59
CA PRO A 243 -5.54 11.73 -8.49
C PRO A 243 -6.37 12.90 -8.98
N ASN A 244 -6.72 12.90 -10.26
CA ASN A 244 -7.46 13.93 -10.98
C ASN A 244 -6.83 15.34 -11.03
N LEU A 245 -5.61 15.54 -10.52
CA LEU A 245 -4.98 16.85 -10.42
C LEU A 245 -3.51 16.80 -10.85
N GLY A 246 -3.06 17.89 -11.49
CA GLY A 246 -1.67 18.06 -11.92
C GLY A 246 -1.34 17.37 -13.24
N PRO A 247 -0.12 17.62 -13.76
CA PRO A 247 0.32 17.08 -15.04
C PRO A 247 0.61 15.57 -14.94
N TRP A 248 0.48 14.88 -16.07
CA TRP A 248 0.94 13.52 -16.23
C TRP A 248 2.46 13.47 -16.42
N THR A 249 3.11 12.55 -15.73
CA THR A 249 4.41 12.02 -16.09
C THR A 249 4.19 10.82 -17.00
N THR A 250 4.71 10.89 -18.22
CA THR A 250 4.53 9.86 -19.24
C THR A 250 5.79 9.03 -19.37
N PHE A 251 5.67 7.72 -19.20
CA PHE A 251 6.72 6.76 -19.54
C PHE A 251 6.39 6.11 -20.88
N THR A 252 7.14 6.47 -21.91
CA THR A 252 6.92 5.95 -23.27
C THR A 252 7.45 4.52 -23.41
N PRO A 253 6.98 3.72 -24.39
CA PRO A 253 7.50 2.37 -24.62
C PRO A 253 9.02 2.30 -24.71
N THR A 254 9.64 3.23 -25.45
CA THR A 254 11.11 3.31 -25.59
C THR A 254 11.83 3.62 -24.28
N GLN A 255 11.21 4.37 -23.37
CA GLN A 255 11.76 4.59 -22.03
C GLN A 255 11.60 3.34 -21.16
N LEU A 256 10.45 2.67 -21.23
CA LEU A 256 10.17 1.46 -20.47
C LEU A 256 11.13 0.33 -20.84
N GLU A 257 11.45 0.14 -22.12
CA GLU A 257 12.45 -0.83 -22.58
C GLU A 257 13.83 -0.59 -21.94
N LYS A 258 14.25 0.66 -21.77
CA LYS A 258 15.54 1.00 -21.13
C LYS A 258 15.51 0.82 -19.61
N LEU A 259 14.34 1.00 -19.00
CA LEU A 259 14.14 0.89 -17.55
C LEU A 259 13.87 -0.56 -17.10
N GLN A 260 13.47 -1.42 -18.03
CA GLN A 260 13.26 -2.84 -17.83
C GLN A 260 14.61 -3.58 -17.81
N LYS A 261 15.05 -3.95 -16.62
CA LYS A 261 16.26 -4.77 -16.40
C LYS A 261 15.93 -6.25 -16.19
N ARG A 262 14.67 -6.54 -15.86
CA ARG A 262 14.14 -7.87 -15.62
C ARG A 262 12.95 -8.10 -16.53
N GLU A 263 12.89 -9.28 -17.12
CA GLU A 263 11.75 -9.71 -17.94
C GLU A 263 10.44 -9.71 -17.14
N ILE A 264 9.36 -9.30 -17.81
CA ILE A 264 8.02 -9.26 -17.22
C ILE A 264 7.28 -10.51 -17.68
N GLU A 265 7.10 -11.45 -16.75
CA GLU A 265 6.43 -12.72 -17.00
C GLU A 265 5.02 -12.74 -16.42
N LYS A 266 4.13 -13.50 -17.05
CA LYS A 266 2.79 -13.76 -16.50
C LYS A 266 2.95 -14.61 -15.23
N PRO A 267 2.35 -14.23 -14.09
CA PRO A 267 2.38 -15.06 -12.89
C PRO A 267 1.85 -16.47 -13.16
N ASN A 268 2.50 -17.47 -12.57
CA ASN A 268 2.08 -18.87 -12.63
C ASN A 268 2.24 -19.54 -11.24
N PRO A 269 1.45 -19.11 -10.25
CA PRO A 269 1.50 -19.66 -8.90
C PRO A 269 0.88 -21.03 -8.77
N ASN A 270 1.20 -21.70 -7.66
CA ASN A 270 0.38 -22.78 -7.16
C ASN A 270 -0.74 -22.19 -6.27
N ILE A 271 -1.99 -22.43 -6.65
CA ILE A 271 -3.19 -21.95 -5.96
C ILE A 271 -4.02 -23.18 -5.56
N SER A 272 -4.43 -23.29 -4.29
CA SER A 272 -5.39 -24.32 -3.89
C SER A 272 -6.79 -23.99 -4.41
N THR A 273 -7.68 -24.99 -4.46
CA THR A 273 -9.09 -24.73 -4.79
C THR A 273 -9.69 -23.74 -3.77
N PRO A 274 -10.19 -22.57 -4.21
CA PRO A 274 -10.75 -21.59 -3.30
C PRO A 274 -12.03 -22.09 -2.64
N THR A 275 -12.28 -21.67 -1.40
CA THR A 275 -13.55 -21.97 -0.72
C THR A 275 -14.70 -21.23 -1.40
N ILE A 276 -15.84 -21.91 -1.55
CA ILE A 276 -17.04 -21.29 -2.11
C ILE A 276 -17.71 -20.47 -1.01
N SER A 277 -18.04 -19.21 -1.31
CA SER A 277 -18.73 -18.38 -0.34
C SER A 277 -20.16 -18.88 -0.11
N ASN A 278 -20.53 -19.01 1.17
CA ASN A 278 -21.86 -19.48 1.57
C ASN A 278 -22.95 -18.39 1.46
N SER A 279 -22.58 -17.12 1.21
CA SER A 279 -23.57 -16.04 1.05
C SER A 279 -23.01 -14.83 0.31
N ASN A 280 -23.89 -14.14 -0.43
CA ASN A 280 -23.54 -12.90 -1.11
C ASN A 280 -23.30 -11.76 -0.11
N TRP A 281 -22.24 -10.97 -0.36
CA TRP A 281 -22.04 -9.69 0.31
C TRP A 281 -22.48 -8.57 -0.61
N GLU A 282 -23.55 -7.87 -0.23
CA GLU A 282 -24.03 -6.68 -0.94
C GLU A 282 -23.92 -5.45 -0.02
N ILE A 283 -23.55 -4.31 -0.59
CA ILE A 283 -23.54 -3.03 0.11
C ILE A 283 -24.31 -1.98 -0.68
N PRO A 284 -24.96 -1.01 -0.01
CA PRO A 284 -25.48 0.14 -0.71
C PRO A 284 -24.34 1.00 -1.27
N PRO A 285 -24.60 1.79 -2.33
CA PRO A 285 -23.62 2.74 -2.82
C PRO A 285 -23.36 3.82 -1.76
N PRO A 286 -22.16 4.42 -1.75
CA PRO A 286 -21.82 5.44 -0.77
C PRO A 286 -22.77 6.65 -0.87
N ASN A 287 -23.18 7.19 0.28
CA ASN A 287 -24.14 8.31 0.45
C ASN A 287 -25.61 8.04 0.08
N SER A 288 -26.06 6.78 0.01
CA SER A 288 -27.49 6.46 -0.20
C SER A 288 -28.44 7.04 0.86
N GLU A 289 -28.00 7.21 2.12
CA GLU A 289 -28.85 7.69 3.22
C GLU A 289 -29.12 9.21 3.23
N ARG A 290 -28.37 10.03 2.47
CA ARG A 290 -28.68 11.47 2.35
C ARG A 290 -29.68 11.80 1.27
N ILE A 291 -30.11 10.80 0.49
CA ILE A 291 -31.11 10.98 -0.54
C ILE A 291 -32.20 9.91 -0.31
N GLU A 292 -33.01 10.11 0.73
CA GLU A 292 -34.38 9.61 0.70
C GLU A 292 -35.08 10.30 -0.48
N LEU A 293 -34.98 9.68 -1.67
CA LEU A 293 -35.79 10.05 -2.81
C LEU A 293 -37.22 9.62 -2.48
N ASN A 294 -38.03 10.56 -2.00
CA ASN A 294 -39.48 10.45 -2.15
C ASN A 294 -39.73 10.27 -3.65
N GLY A 295 -40.19 9.09 -4.04
CA GLY A 295 -40.12 8.55 -5.40
C GLY A 295 -40.96 9.24 -6.47
N LYS A 296 -40.77 10.54 -6.70
CA LYS A 296 -41.48 11.32 -7.72
C LYS A 296 -40.67 12.43 -8.40
N GLU A 297 -39.34 12.45 -8.30
CA GLU A 297 -38.52 13.46 -9.00
C GLU A 297 -37.71 12.81 -10.13
N ASN A 298 -37.91 13.30 -11.35
CA ASN A 298 -37.19 12.85 -12.54
C ASN A 298 -35.71 13.29 -12.46
N LYS A 299 -34.82 12.55 -13.13
CA LYS A 299 -33.36 12.76 -13.10
C LYS A 299 -32.96 14.16 -13.57
N GLU A 300 -33.75 14.79 -14.44
CA GLU A 300 -33.50 16.11 -15.02
C GLU A 300 -33.83 17.26 -14.04
N GLU A 301 -34.93 17.17 -13.29
CA GLU A 301 -35.28 18.11 -12.22
C GLU A 301 -34.27 18.07 -11.08
N LEU A 302 -33.72 16.89 -10.78
CA LEU A 302 -32.67 16.73 -9.77
C LEU A 302 -31.40 17.48 -10.16
N VAL A 303 -30.96 17.39 -11.42
CA VAL A 303 -29.80 18.13 -11.92
C VAL A 303 -30.05 19.64 -11.83
N ILE A 304 -31.22 20.09 -12.27
CA ILE A 304 -31.61 21.52 -12.21
C ILE A 304 -31.66 22.03 -10.76
N ASN A 305 -32.19 21.24 -9.82
CA ASN A 305 -32.26 21.62 -8.41
C ASN A 305 -30.88 21.63 -7.74
N LEU A 306 -30.00 20.71 -8.11
CA LEU A 306 -28.62 20.67 -7.62
C LEU A 306 -27.81 21.87 -8.15
N GLU A 307 -27.94 22.20 -9.43
CA GLU A 307 -27.31 23.39 -10.03
C GLU A 307 -27.81 24.68 -9.38
N LYS A 308 -29.13 24.80 -9.12
CA LYS A 308 -29.70 25.93 -8.39
C LYS A 308 -29.14 26.03 -6.97
N LYS A 309 -29.06 24.93 -6.22
CA LYS A 309 -28.49 24.91 -4.87
C LYS A 309 -27.00 25.27 -4.88
N LEU A 310 -26.23 24.74 -5.83
CA LEU A 310 -24.81 25.01 -5.97
C LEU A 310 -24.56 26.49 -6.29
N ASN A 311 -25.31 27.08 -7.23
CA ASN A 311 -25.19 28.50 -7.54
C ASN A 311 -25.57 29.39 -6.36
N LYS A 312 -26.62 29.03 -5.61
CA LYS A 312 -27.01 29.76 -4.39
C LYS A 312 -25.92 29.71 -3.31
N GLU A 313 -25.24 28.58 -3.18
CA GLU A 313 -24.14 28.37 -2.25
C GLU A 313 -22.85 29.10 -2.67
N VAL A 314 -22.56 29.13 -3.98
CA VAL A 314 -21.45 29.88 -4.57
C VAL A 314 -21.65 31.39 -4.37
N GLU A 315 -22.85 31.90 -4.61
CA GLU A 315 -23.18 33.31 -4.39
C GLU A 315 -23.17 33.67 -2.90
N ARG A 316 -23.63 32.77 -2.02
CA ARG A 316 -23.50 32.94 -0.56
C ARG A 316 -22.03 33.09 -0.13
N LYS A 317 -21.13 32.27 -0.70
CA LYS A 317 -19.68 32.34 -0.42
C LYS A 317 -18.96 33.53 -1.04
N LYS A 318 -19.50 34.13 -2.11
CA LYS A 318 -18.96 35.38 -2.67
C LYS A 318 -19.29 36.62 -1.84
N LEU A 319 -20.43 36.60 -1.14
CA LEU A 319 -20.94 37.72 -0.34
C LEU A 319 -20.50 37.70 1.14
N GLU A 320 -20.08 36.54 1.67
CA GLU A 320 -19.41 36.52 2.97
C GLU A 320 -17.92 36.83 2.79
N PRO A 321 -17.38 37.91 3.40
CA PRO A 321 -15.94 37.96 3.61
C PRO A 321 -15.58 36.74 4.45
N GLU A 322 -14.77 35.81 3.91
CA GLU A 322 -14.32 34.59 4.59
C GLU A 322 -13.68 34.94 5.94
N ARG A 323 -14.49 35.10 6.98
CA ARG A 323 -14.03 35.20 8.37
C ARG A 323 -13.72 33.80 8.85
N ILE A 324 -12.66 33.20 8.31
CA ILE A 324 -11.97 32.11 8.99
C ILE A 324 -11.17 32.78 10.12
N VAL A 325 -11.87 33.15 11.21
CA VAL A 325 -11.21 33.55 12.45
C VAL A 325 -10.75 32.25 13.11
N GLY A 326 -9.57 31.76 12.71
CA GLY A 326 -8.89 30.71 13.43
C GLY A 326 -8.40 31.27 14.76
N VAL A 327 -9.17 31.08 15.83
CA VAL A 327 -8.71 31.43 17.18
C VAL A 327 -7.59 30.46 17.56
N LEU A 328 -6.34 30.92 17.56
CA LEU A 328 -5.27 30.24 18.28
C LEU A 328 -5.23 30.81 19.71
N VAL A 329 -5.46 29.92 20.69
CA VAL A 329 -5.29 30.24 22.11
C VAL A 329 -3.85 29.93 22.48
N ASP A 330 -3.10 30.95 22.93
CA ASP A 330 -1.80 30.74 23.54
C ASP A 330 -1.98 30.07 24.91
N VAL A 331 -1.63 28.78 24.98
CA VAL A 331 -1.82 27.93 26.17
C VAL A 331 -0.93 28.37 27.35
N THR A 332 0.00 29.30 27.13
CA THR A 332 0.90 29.78 28.19
C THR A 332 0.46 31.10 28.84
N ASN A 333 -0.33 31.93 28.15
CA ASN A 333 -0.62 33.30 28.60
C ASN A 333 -2.11 33.71 28.61
N SER A 334 -3.05 32.81 28.29
CA SER A 334 -4.49 33.07 28.34
C SER A 334 -4.97 34.28 27.51
N GLN A 335 -4.16 34.78 26.58
CA GLN A 335 -4.54 35.86 25.67
C GLN A 335 -5.07 35.27 24.37
N THR A 336 -6.25 35.74 23.96
CA THR A 336 -6.86 35.39 22.68
C THR A 336 -6.25 36.26 21.59
N ILE A 337 -5.33 35.72 20.80
CA ILE A 337 -4.77 36.43 19.64
C ILE A 337 -5.72 36.22 18.47
N ARG A 338 -6.40 37.29 18.03
CA ARG A 338 -7.09 37.30 16.73
C ARG A 338 -6.04 37.47 15.65
N CYS A 339 -5.75 36.40 14.93
CA CYS A 339 -4.85 36.43 13.78
C CYS A 339 -5.48 35.67 12.61
N ASP A 340 -5.36 36.23 11.40
CA ASP A 340 -5.73 35.51 10.20
C ASP A 340 -4.70 34.39 9.99
N VAL A 341 -5.15 33.14 10.01
CA VAL A 341 -4.28 31.97 9.80
C VAL A 341 -3.59 32.06 8.42
N LYS A 342 -4.21 32.70 7.43
CA LYS A 342 -3.59 32.94 6.11
C LYS A 342 -2.44 33.94 6.19
N GLU A 343 -2.51 34.93 7.08
CA GLU A 343 -1.45 35.92 7.29
C GLU A 343 -0.29 35.34 8.13
N VAL A 344 -0.59 34.52 9.15
CA VAL A 344 0.44 33.92 10.03
C VAL A 344 1.08 32.67 9.39
N TYR A 345 0.32 31.93 8.59
CA TYR A 345 0.70 30.68 7.93
C TYR A 345 0.24 30.63 6.46
N PRO A 346 0.84 31.42 5.57
CA PRO A 346 0.52 31.37 4.14
C PRO A 346 0.89 30.00 3.55
N LEU A 347 -0.10 29.30 3.02
CA LEU A 347 0.07 28.02 2.34
C LEU A 347 0.33 28.27 0.85
N GLN A 348 1.55 27.98 0.40
CA GLN A 348 1.93 28.12 -1.01
C GLN A 348 1.15 27.14 -1.89
N ILE A 349 0.94 27.47 -3.16
CA ILE A 349 0.32 26.56 -4.12
C ILE A 349 1.12 25.25 -4.16
N GLY A 350 0.43 24.11 -4.08
CA GLY A 350 1.07 22.80 -4.06
C GLY A 350 1.68 22.39 -2.72
N TRP A 351 1.42 23.11 -1.61
CA TRP A 351 1.92 22.77 -0.27
C TRP A 351 1.57 21.35 0.19
N ALA A 352 0.44 20.83 -0.28
CA ALA A 352 -0.03 19.49 0.05
C ALA A 352 0.48 18.41 -0.93
N LEU A 353 1.22 18.76 -2.00
CA LEU A 353 1.76 17.77 -2.94
C LEU A 353 2.89 16.95 -2.27
N LYS A 354 2.94 15.64 -2.55
CA LYS A 354 3.94 14.77 -1.92
C LYS A 354 5.36 15.03 -2.43
N GLU A 355 5.51 15.40 -3.69
CA GLU A 355 6.78 15.82 -4.27
C GLU A 355 7.38 17.07 -3.58
N ASN A 356 6.52 17.94 -3.04
CA ASN A 356 6.91 19.16 -2.31
C ASN A 356 7.14 18.92 -0.81
N GLN A 357 6.88 17.70 -0.31
CA GLN A 357 6.96 17.38 1.11
C GLN A 357 8.42 17.27 1.57
N LYS A 358 8.86 18.04 2.57
CA LYS A 358 10.25 17.98 3.06
C LYS A 358 10.61 16.70 3.81
N PHE A 359 9.68 16.19 4.63
CA PHE A 359 9.90 15.00 5.47
C PHE A 359 9.25 13.75 4.85
N GLY A 360 9.65 12.57 5.30
CA GLY A 360 8.99 11.30 4.91
C GLY A 360 9.20 10.87 3.46
N LYS A 361 10.04 11.56 2.67
CA LYS A 361 10.38 11.14 1.31
C LYS A 361 11.12 9.79 1.34
N LYS A 362 10.49 8.75 0.80
CA LYS A 362 11.13 7.43 0.62
C LYS A 362 12.20 7.53 -0.47
N GLY A 363 13.44 7.16 -0.15
CA GLY A 363 14.55 7.11 -1.11
C GLY A 363 15.29 8.42 -1.36
N ALA A 364 14.95 9.50 -0.66
CA ALA A 364 15.63 10.80 -0.78
C ALA A 364 16.93 10.91 0.05
N GLY A 365 17.24 9.90 0.87
CA GLY A 365 18.53 9.82 1.57
C GLY A 365 19.63 9.32 0.63
N LYS A 366 20.80 9.96 0.66
CA LYS A 366 22.00 9.45 0.00
C LYS A 366 22.21 8.00 0.43
N ARG A 367 22.23 7.08 -0.54
CA ARG A 367 22.47 5.66 -0.26
C ARG A 367 23.94 5.50 0.12
N MET A 368 24.19 4.61 1.09
CA MET A 368 25.55 4.19 1.41
C MET A 368 26.21 3.62 0.16
N THR A 369 27.41 4.08 -0.15
CA THR A 369 28.16 3.61 -1.31
C THR A 369 28.62 2.17 -1.09
N ASN A 370 28.87 1.44 -2.18
CA ASN A 370 29.34 0.05 -2.09
C ASN A 370 30.67 -0.06 -1.33
N GLN A 371 31.53 0.96 -1.44
CA GLN A 371 32.81 1.01 -0.74
C GLN A 371 32.65 1.17 0.77
N VAL A 372 31.83 2.13 1.22
CA VAL A 372 31.50 2.27 2.65
C VAL A 372 30.84 1.00 3.20
N ARG A 373 29.97 0.37 2.41
CA ARG A 373 29.33 -0.89 2.79
C ARG A 373 30.35 -2.02 2.96
N ALA A 374 31.30 -2.17 2.05
CA ALA A 374 32.35 -3.19 2.13
C ALA A 374 33.22 -3.03 3.39
N LEU A 375 33.58 -1.78 3.73
CA LEU A 375 34.32 -1.47 4.97
C LEU A 375 33.53 -1.88 6.22
N LEU A 376 32.25 -1.53 6.28
CA LEU A 376 31.37 -1.91 7.39
C LEU A 376 31.18 -3.44 7.49
N GLU A 377 31.08 -4.15 6.36
CA GLU A 377 31.05 -5.61 6.31
C GLU A 377 32.34 -6.21 6.87
N GLY A 378 33.50 -5.66 6.52
CA GLY A 378 34.80 -6.05 7.08
C GLY A 378 34.86 -5.90 8.60
N TYR A 379 34.49 -4.73 9.14
CA TYR A 379 34.48 -4.50 10.59
C TYR A 379 33.49 -5.41 11.33
N PHE A 380 32.33 -5.67 10.72
CA PHE A 380 31.32 -6.55 11.29
C PHE A 380 31.80 -8.01 11.33
N MET A 381 32.44 -8.50 10.27
CA MET A 381 33.01 -9.85 10.21
C MET A 381 34.18 -10.03 11.17
N ALA A 382 35.05 -9.04 11.31
CA ALA A 382 36.16 -9.07 12.27
C ALA A 382 35.67 -9.30 13.71
N GLY A 383 34.59 -8.62 14.11
CA GLY A 383 33.96 -8.80 15.43
C GLY A 383 33.23 -10.13 15.61
N ASN A 384 32.81 -10.78 14.52
CA ASN A 384 32.22 -12.12 14.58
C ASN A 384 33.29 -13.21 14.65
N ALA A 385 34.44 -13.01 14.00
CA ALA A 385 35.58 -13.91 14.06
C ALA A 385 36.27 -13.86 15.44
N ASP A 386 36.42 -12.67 16.02
CA ASP A 386 36.97 -12.47 17.36
C ASP A 386 36.17 -11.42 18.14
N LYS A 387 35.62 -11.83 19.29
CA LYS A 387 34.83 -10.97 20.16
C LYS A 387 35.63 -9.78 20.72
N SER A 388 36.95 -9.90 20.82
CA SER A 388 37.83 -8.81 21.25
C SER A 388 37.92 -7.68 20.21
N ASN A 389 37.67 -8.00 18.94
CA ASN A 389 37.67 -7.07 17.80
C ASN A 389 36.26 -6.56 17.45
N ARG A 390 35.32 -6.58 18.41
CA ARG A 390 33.95 -6.17 18.15
C ARG A 390 33.82 -4.66 18.04
N TYR A 391 33.49 -4.19 16.85
CA TYR A 391 33.21 -2.77 16.61
C TYR A 391 31.80 -2.39 17.07
N THR A 392 31.69 -1.31 17.83
CA THR A 392 30.42 -0.60 18.04
C THR A 392 30.11 0.29 16.84
N ALA A 393 28.87 0.77 16.71
CA ALA A 393 28.51 1.71 15.65
C ALA A 393 29.37 2.99 15.68
N GLN A 394 29.75 3.45 16.87
CA GLN A 394 30.65 4.59 17.06
C GLN A 394 32.10 4.28 16.66
N ASN A 395 32.57 3.04 16.87
CA ASN A 395 33.90 2.63 16.41
C ASN A 395 33.93 2.58 14.88
N MET A 396 32.93 1.96 14.26
CA MET A 396 32.82 1.90 12.79
C MET A 396 32.73 3.29 12.17
N GLN A 397 32.01 4.23 12.79
CA GLN A 397 31.96 5.61 12.30
C GLN A 397 33.35 6.27 12.34
N ARG A 398 34.08 6.13 13.46
CA ARG A 398 35.42 6.71 13.59
C ARG A 398 36.41 6.14 12.57
N GLU A 399 36.32 4.85 12.27
CA GLU A 399 37.15 4.26 11.21
C GLU A 399 36.76 4.81 9.83
N LEU A 400 35.47 4.97 9.53
CA LEU A 400 35.04 5.62 8.29
C LEU A 400 35.52 7.08 8.21
N GLU A 401 35.48 7.83 9.31
CA GLU A 401 36.01 9.19 9.38
C GLU A 401 37.52 9.21 9.11
N LYS A 402 38.26 8.21 9.59
CA LYS A 402 39.69 8.04 9.31
C LYS A 402 39.95 7.70 7.85
N CYS A 403 39.23 6.74 7.26
CA CYS A 403 39.29 6.45 5.83
C CYS A 403 38.98 7.70 4.97
N ALA A 404 38.06 8.56 5.43
CA ALA A 404 37.75 9.82 4.74
C ALA A 404 38.85 10.88 4.88
N GLN A 405 39.58 10.88 6.00
CA GLN A 405 40.77 11.73 6.20
C GLN A 405 41.94 11.27 5.33
N GLU A 406 42.09 9.95 5.16
CA GLU A 406 43.11 9.31 4.33
C GLU A 406 42.78 9.37 2.82
N GLY A 407 41.59 9.86 2.47
CA GLY A 407 41.15 10.02 1.07
C GLY A 407 40.68 8.72 0.41
N GLU A 408 40.53 7.64 1.18
CA GLU A 408 40.01 6.37 0.68
C GLU A 408 38.52 6.47 0.33
N ILE A 409 37.76 7.26 1.09
CA ILE A 409 36.34 7.55 0.81
C ILE A 409 36.07 9.06 0.83
N ASP A 410 35.02 9.49 0.14
CA ASP A 410 34.57 10.89 0.20
C ASP A 410 34.06 11.24 1.61
N LYS A 411 34.39 12.44 2.08
CA LYS A 411 33.89 12.97 3.36
C LYS A 411 32.37 13.02 3.40
N ASP A 412 31.73 13.26 2.26
CA ASP A 412 30.27 13.28 2.13
C ASP A 412 29.65 11.86 2.13
N ASP A 413 30.46 10.80 2.05
CA ASP A 413 30.01 9.40 2.09
C ASP A 413 30.05 8.79 3.51
N VAL A 414 30.65 9.50 4.47
CA VAL A 414 30.73 9.05 5.87
C VAL A 414 29.32 8.92 6.45
N SER A 415 28.94 7.68 6.78
CA SER A 415 27.62 7.38 7.31
C SER A 415 27.47 7.79 8.77
N LYS A 416 26.32 8.36 9.14
CA LYS A 416 25.99 8.70 10.54
C LYS A 416 25.89 7.44 11.41
N VAL A 417 26.21 7.54 12.70
CA VAL A 417 26.11 6.44 13.69
C VAL A 417 24.77 5.70 13.63
N ILE A 418 23.65 6.43 13.59
CA ILE A 418 22.30 5.82 13.56
C ILE A 418 22.12 4.95 12.31
N THR A 419 22.64 5.40 11.16
CA THR A 419 22.60 4.64 9.92
C THR A 419 23.40 3.35 10.04
N ILE A 420 24.59 3.41 10.63
CA ILE A 420 25.46 2.26 10.88
C ILE A 420 24.79 1.30 11.87
N GLN A 421 24.18 1.79 12.95
CA GLN A 421 23.47 0.98 13.93
C GLN A 421 22.28 0.22 13.33
N ASN A 422 21.50 0.90 12.49
CA ASN A 422 20.40 0.30 11.74
C ASN A 422 20.93 -0.77 10.76
N TRP A 423 22.05 -0.49 10.09
CA TRP A 423 22.72 -1.43 9.20
C TRP A 423 23.20 -2.68 9.97
N ILE A 424 23.93 -2.53 11.08
CA ILE A 424 24.38 -3.65 11.95
C ILE A 424 23.19 -4.52 12.37
N SER A 425 22.09 -3.90 12.80
CA SER A 425 20.88 -4.61 13.26
C SER A 425 20.28 -5.47 12.14
N LYS A 426 20.22 -4.91 10.93
CA LYS A 426 19.74 -5.62 9.73
C LYS A 426 20.67 -6.77 9.35
N THR A 427 21.97 -6.51 9.21
CA THR A 427 22.98 -7.51 8.85
C THR A 427 23.01 -8.66 9.86
N THR A 428 22.93 -8.37 11.17
CA THR A 428 22.87 -9.39 12.21
C THR A 428 21.64 -10.30 12.06
N ARG A 429 20.49 -9.73 11.71
CA ARG A 429 19.27 -10.51 11.47
C ARG A 429 19.42 -11.42 10.25
N GLU A 430 19.95 -10.90 9.15
CA GLU A 430 20.19 -11.68 7.92
C GLU A 430 21.13 -12.86 8.20
N HIS A 431 22.25 -12.65 8.90
CA HIS A 431 23.15 -13.73 9.30
C HIS A 431 22.50 -14.78 10.21
N ARG A 432 21.61 -14.37 11.13
CA ARG A 432 20.85 -15.30 11.98
C ARG A 432 19.84 -16.12 11.17
N GLU A 433 19.16 -15.50 10.22
CA GLU A 433 18.23 -16.18 9.31
C GLU A 433 18.98 -17.21 8.44
N GLU A 434 20.14 -16.86 7.90
CA GLU A 434 20.99 -17.79 7.15
C GLU A 434 21.48 -18.96 8.00
N ALA A 435 21.95 -18.69 9.22
CA ALA A 435 22.39 -19.74 10.13
C ALA A 435 21.25 -20.69 10.50
N ALA A 436 20.06 -20.17 10.81
CA ALA A 436 18.88 -20.97 11.09
C ALA A 436 18.47 -21.82 9.88
N THR A 437 18.55 -21.26 8.66
CA THR A 437 18.24 -21.99 7.42
C THR A 437 19.24 -23.12 7.17
N ARG A 438 20.54 -22.90 7.43
CA ARG A 438 21.56 -23.97 7.31
C ARG A 438 21.31 -25.11 8.29
N VAL A 439 20.95 -24.82 9.54
CA VAL A 439 20.63 -25.85 10.54
C VAL A 439 19.39 -26.65 10.14
N LEU A 440 18.35 -25.99 9.64
CA LEU A 440 17.14 -26.67 9.15
C LEU A 440 17.42 -27.58 7.94
N ASN A 441 18.31 -27.17 7.04
CA ASN A 441 18.70 -28.01 5.90
C ASN A 441 19.57 -29.20 6.32
N TYR A 442 20.38 -29.06 7.37
CA TYR A 442 21.22 -30.15 7.89
C TYR A 442 20.42 -31.21 8.65
N ASN A 443 19.27 -30.83 9.25
CA ASN A 443 18.39 -31.75 9.97
C ASN A 443 17.38 -32.48 9.05
N ASN A 444 17.38 -32.15 7.75
CA ASN A 444 16.53 -32.77 6.72
C ASN A 444 17.33 -33.65 5.73
N LEU A 445 18.62 -33.87 6.00
CA LEU A 445 19.49 -34.90 5.41
C LEU A 445 19.70 -35.99 6.46
#